data_AF-A0A524L878-F1
#
_entry.id   AF-A0A524L878-F1
#
_cell.length_a   1.000
_cell.length_b   1.000
_cell.length_c   1.000
_cell.angle_alpha   90.00
_cell.angle_beta   90.00
_cell.angle_gamma   90.00
#
_symmetry.space_group_name_H-M   'P 1'
#
loop_
_entity.id
_entity.type
_entity.pdbx_description
1 polymer ?
#
loop_
_entity_poly.entity_id
_entity_poly.type
_entity_poly.pdbx_seq_one_letter_code
_entity_poly.pdbx_strand_id
1 'polypeptide(L)'
;MFDRKAYYQRTKERVKANSKKWKQANRTKVQQQTRDQYLRLKASDPARVLLGEVQRRAKRKGLNCTIIKEDIVIPSHCPVFGIELKRSCGKRSANSISLDSIDLKQGYTKENIVVVSWRVNHIKSNASFNELQQLVEFYNRY
;
A
#
# COMPACT_ATOMS: atom_id res chain seq x y z
N MET A 1 8.67 -38.53 -29.10
CA MET A 1 8.52 -37.08 -28.85
C MET A 1 8.46 -36.86 -27.34
N PHE A 2 9.32 -36.02 -26.74
CA PHE A 2 9.32 -35.80 -25.29
C PHE A 2 8.13 -34.91 -24.88
N ASP A 3 7.16 -35.46 -24.16
CA ASP A 3 6.02 -34.72 -23.65
C ASP A 3 6.41 -33.89 -22.42
N ARG A 4 6.67 -32.60 -22.66
CA ARG A 4 7.00 -31.62 -21.63
C ARG A 4 5.88 -31.42 -20.61
N LYS A 5 4.60 -31.58 -20.99
CA LYS A 5 3.45 -31.37 -20.12
C LYS A 5 3.29 -32.53 -19.13
N ALA A 6 3.43 -33.76 -19.61
CA ALA A 6 3.47 -34.94 -18.76
C ALA A 6 4.68 -34.94 -17.81
N TYR A 7 5.85 -34.49 -18.30
CA TYR A 7 7.04 -34.29 -17.45
C TYR A 7 6.85 -33.23 -16.36
N TYR A 8 6.25 -32.09 -16.71
CA TYR A 8 5.96 -31.05 -15.73
C TYR A 8 5.00 -31.56 -14.65
N GLN A 9 3.90 -32.20 -15.05
CA GLN A 9 2.88 -32.66 -14.09
C GLN A 9 3.42 -33.69 -13.09
N ARG A 10 4.23 -34.66 -13.56
CA ARG A 10 4.85 -35.68 -12.68
C ARG A 10 5.93 -35.13 -11.75
N THR A 11 6.59 -34.03 -12.13
CA THR A 11 7.69 -33.44 -11.34
C THR A 11 7.25 -32.25 -10.48
N LYS A 12 6.08 -31.67 -10.74
CA LYS A 12 5.56 -30.44 -10.11
C LYS A 12 5.65 -30.46 -8.59
N GLU A 13 5.15 -31.51 -7.95
CA GLU A 13 5.11 -31.58 -6.48
C GLU A 13 6.52 -31.74 -5.87
N ARG A 14 7.39 -32.54 -6.51
CA ARG A 14 8.81 -32.64 -6.11
C ARG A 14 9.54 -31.31 -6.25
N VAL A 15 9.34 -30.61 -7.37
CA VAL A 15 9.95 -29.29 -7.62
C VAL A 15 9.45 -28.26 -6.60
N LYS A 16 8.14 -28.24 -6.30
CA LYS A 16 7.58 -27.38 -5.24
C LYS A 16 8.17 -27.70 -3.86
N ALA A 17 8.25 -28.98 -3.49
CA ALA A 17 8.79 -29.40 -2.19
C ALA A 17 10.26 -29.01 -2.05
N ASN A 18 11.09 -29.23 -3.09
CA ASN A 18 12.49 -28.81 -3.11
C ASN A 18 12.63 -27.29 -3.05
N SER A 19 11.78 -26.54 -3.77
CA SER A 19 11.75 -25.07 -3.68
C SER A 19 11.42 -24.60 -2.26
N LYS A 20 10.46 -25.24 -1.59
CA LYS A 20 10.09 -24.94 -0.19
C LYS A 20 11.26 -25.21 0.75
N LYS A 21 11.91 -26.38 0.64
CA LYS A 21 13.10 -26.74 1.44
C LYS A 21 14.24 -25.74 1.24
N TRP A 22 14.54 -25.38 0.00
CA TRP A 22 15.57 -24.40 -0.32
C TRP A 22 15.25 -23.02 0.27
N LYS A 23 14.00 -22.54 0.14
CA LYS A 23 13.58 -21.25 0.72
C LYS A 23 13.68 -21.24 2.25
N GLN A 24 13.39 -22.37 2.90
CA GLN A 24 13.50 -22.50 4.35
C GLN A 24 14.97 -22.51 4.79
N ALA A 25 15.83 -23.27 4.12
CA ALA A 25 17.26 -23.30 4.39
C ALA A 25 17.96 -21.95 4.08
N ASN A 26 17.45 -21.19 3.12
CA ASN A 26 17.98 -19.89 2.70
C ASN A 26 17.11 -18.71 3.14
N ARG A 27 16.40 -18.84 4.26
CA ARG A 27 15.39 -17.87 4.73
C ARG A 27 15.91 -16.43 4.73
N THR A 28 17.09 -16.20 5.32
CA THR A 28 17.70 -14.86 5.41
C THR A 28 17.99 -14.27 4.04
N LYS A 29 18.56 -15.07 3.12
CA LYS A 29 18.85 -14.65 1.74
C LYS A 29 17.57 -14.30 0.98
N VAL A 30 16.53 -15.12 1.11
CA VAL A 30 15.23 -14.86 0.48
C VAL A 30 14.59 -13.59 1.04
N GLN A 31 14.68 -13.37 2.36
CA GLN A 31 14.19 -12.15 3.00
C GLN A 31 14.92 -10.89 2.52
N GLN A 32 16.25 -10.95 2.42
CA GLN A 32 17.07 -9.84 1.89
C GLN A 32 16.70 -9.54 0.43
N GLN A 33 16.67 -10.55 -0.44
CA GLN A 33 16.30 -10.37 -1.85
C GLN A 33 14.89 -9.79 -2.01
N THR A 34 13.92 -10.26 -1.23
CA THR A 34 12.54 -9.75 -1.25
C THR A 34 12.49 -8.29 -0.80
N ARG A 35 13.24 -7.94 0.26
CA ARG A 35 13.34 -6.56 0.74
C ARG A 35 13.94 -5.65 -0.32
N ASP A 36 15.03 -6.06 -0.95
CA ASP A 36 15.71 -5.26 -1.97
C ASP A 36 14.83 -5.05 -3.20
N GLN A 37 14.14 -6.10 -3.64
CA GLN A 37 13.16 -6.00 -4.73
C GLN A 37 12.03 -5.02 -4.38
N TYR A 38 11.50 -5.09 -3.15
CA TYR A 38 10.48 -4.16 -2.68
C TYR A 38 11.00 -2.72 -2.62
N LEU A 39 12.21 -2.49 -2.13
CA LEU A 39 12.82 -1.15 -2.09
C LEU A 39 13.02 -0.56 -3.48
N ARG A 40 13.49 -1.36 -4.45
CA ARG A 40 13.61 -0.95 -5.86
C ARG A 40 12.26 -0.55 -6.44
N LEU A 41 11.25 -1.42 -6.29
CA LEU A 41 9.89 -1.13 -6.77
C LEU A 41 9.32 0.14 -6.11
N LYS A 42 9.57 0.32 -4.81
CA LYS A 42 9.12 1.49 -4.06
C LYS A 42 9.72 2.80 -4.58
N ALA A 43 10.94 2.75 -5.11
CA ALA A 43 11.62 3.90 -5.70
C ALA A 43 11.16 4.14 -7.16
N SER A 44 11.02 3.08 -7.95
CA SER A 44 10.71 3.19 -9.39
C SER A 44 9.22 3.39 -9.70
N ASP A 45 8.33 2.78 -8.92
CA ASP A 45 6.88 2.81 -9.14
C ASP A 45 6.13 2.89 -7.79
N PRO A 46 6.16 4.07 -7.13
CA PRO A 46 5.51 4.26 -5.84
C PRO A 46 4.00 4.06 -5.89
N ALA A 47 3.35 4.37 -7.03
CA ALA A 47 1.92 4.18 -7.24
C ALA A 47 1.54 2.70 -7.18
N ARG A 48 2.31 1.81 -7.82
CA ARG A 48 2.08 0.35 -7.75
C ARG A 48 2.18 -0.21 -6.33
N VAL A 49 3.11 0.32 -5.53
CA VAL A 49 3.22 -0.06 -4.11
C VAL A 49 1.99 0.41 -3.33
N LEU A 50 1.53 1.66 -3.54
CA LEU A 50 0.33 2.18 -2.87
C LEU A 50 -0.91 1.37 -3.25
N LEU A 51 -1.08 1.04 -4.53
CA LEU A 51 -2.18 0.22 -5.01
C LEU A 51 -2.24 -1.14 -4.28
N GLY A 52 -1.10 -1.85 -4.22
CA GLY A 52 -1.04 -3.15 -3.53
C GLY A 52 -1.32 -3.03 -2.02
N GLU A 53 -0.87 -1.96 -1.37
CA GLU A 53 -1.14 -1.71 0.05
C GLU A 53 -2.64 -1.43 0.30
N VAL A 54 -3.27 -0.66 -0.58
CA VAL A 54 -4.70 -0.31 -0.53
C VAL A 54 -5.56 -1.53 -0.81
N GLN A 55 -5.29 -2.29 -1.87
CA GLN A 55 -6.01 -3.53 -2.18
C GLN A 55 -5.98 -4.52 -1.01
N ARG A 56 -4.81 -4.69 -0.38
CA ARG A 56 -4.68 -5.54 0.82
C ARG A 56 -5.49 -4.99 2.00
N ARG A 57 -5.54 -3.66 2.17
CA ARG A 57 -6.33 -3.02 3.23
C ARG A 57 -7.82 -3.18 2.98
N ALA A 58 -8.27 -2.94 1.76
CA ALA A 58 -9.66 -3.10 1.34
C ALA A 58 -10.15 -4.54 1.56
N LYS A 59 -9.37 -5.52 1.10
CA LYS A 59 -9.66 -6.94 1.32
C LYS A 59 -9.79 -7.30 2.81
N ARG A 60 -8.89 -6.81 3.66
CA ARG A 60 -8.95 -7.08 5.12
C ARG A 60 -10.16 -6.43 5.79
N LYS A 61 -10.65 -5.31 5.27
CA LYS A 61 -11.77 -4.55 5.82
C LYS A 61 -13.11 -4.86 5.13
N GLY A 62 -13.13 -5.74 4.12
CA GLY A 62 -14.32 -6.00 3.32
C GLY A 62 -14.80 -4.78 2.51
N LEU A 63 -13.91 -3.86 2.15
CA LEU A 63 -14.25 -2.65 1.40
C LEU A 63 -14.12 -2.86 -0.11
N ASN A 64 -14.97 -2.18 -0.87
CA ASN A 64 -14.84 -2.09 -2.32
C ASN A 64 -13.50 -1.44 -2.72
N CYS A 65 -12.88 -1.92 -3.80
CA CYS A 65 -11.64 -1.38 -4.32
C CYS A 65 -11.60 -1.56 -5.84
N THR A 66 -11.87 -0.48 -6.57
CA THR A 66 -11.93 -0.44 -8.04
C THR A 66 -10.82 0.38 -8.67
N ILE A 67 -10.02 1.08 -7.87
CA ILE A 67 -8.92 1.92 -8.36
C ILE A 67 -7.88 1.10 -9.12
N ILE A 68 -7.37 1.70 -10.19
CA ILE A 68 -6.20 1.21 -10.94
C ILE A 68 -4.97 2.07 -10.63
N LYS A 69 -3.81 1.68 -11.16
CA LYS A 69 -2.55 2.40 -10.88
C LYS A 69 -2.63 3.84 -11.41
N GLU A 70 -3.26 4.02 -12.56
CA GLU A 70 -3.40 5.27 -13.28
C GLU A 70 -4.26 6.30 -12.52
N ASP A 71 -5.11 5.87 -11.59
CA ASP A 71 -5.89 6.76 -10.73
C ASP A 71 -5.04 7.37 -9.60
N ILE A 72 -3.85 6.83 -9.33
CA ILE A 72 -2.98 7.25 -8.22
C ILE A 72 -2.00 8.32 -8.70
N VAL A 73 -2.42 9.58 -8.57
CA VAL A 73 -1.56 10.74 -8.81
C VAL A 73 -0.86 11.15 -7.50
N ILE A 74 0.47 11.12 -7.48
CA ILE A 74 1.27 11.49 -6.31
C ILE A 74 1.78 12.92 -6.49
N PRO A 75 1.26 13.92 -5.75
CA PRO A 75 1.75 15.28 -5.82
C PRO A 75 3.13 15.41 -5.14
N SER A 76 3.90 16.45 -5.48
CA SER A 76 5.18 16.76 -4.81
C SER A 76 4.99 17.20 -3.36
N HIS A 77 3.85 17.85 -3.06
CA HIS A 77 3.51 18.37 -1.73
C HIS A 77 2.14 17.88 -1.29
N CYS A 78 1.95 17.76 0.02
CA CYS A 78 0.69 17.36 0.61
C CYS A 78 -0.35 18.46 0.39
N PRO A 79 -1.52 18.16 -0.19
CA PRO A 79 -2.53 19.18 -0.49
C PRO A 79 -3.15 19.81 0.77
N VAL A 80 -3.03 19.18 1.94
CA VAL A 80 -3.62 19.69 3.20
C VAL A 80 -2.64 20.55 4.00
N PHE A 81 -1.35 20.17 4.05
CA PHE A 81 -0.36 20.82 4.92
C PHE A 81 0.79 21.50 4.16
N GLY A 82 0.82 21.40 2.83
CA GLY A 82 1.90 21.98 2.01
C GLY A 82 3.27 21.34 2.21
N ILE A 83 3.40 20.27 3.01
CA ILE A 83 4.70 19.62 3.27
C ILE A 83 5.13 18.74 2.10
N GLU A 84 6.43 18.74 1.77
CA GLU A 84 7.01 17.89 0.73
C GLU A 84 6.77 16.41 1.04
N LEU A 85 6.12 15.71 0.11
CA LEU A 85 5.80 14.30 0.25
C LEU A 85 7.01 13.44 -0.05
N LYS A 86 7.41 12.61 0.92
CA LYS A 86 8.56 11.71 0.78
C LYS A 86 8.15 10.25 0.91
N ARG A 87 8.85 9.38 0.20
CA ARG A 87 8.82 7.95 0.48
C ARG A 87 9.76 7.69 1.65
N SER A 88 9.23 7.25 2.77
CA SER A 88 10.10 6.85 3.89
C SER A 88 10.68 5.45 3.68
N CYS A 89 11.95 5.27 4.01
CA CYS A 89 12.59 3.96 4.09
C CYS A 89 12.52 3.50 5.56
N GLY A 90 11.80 2.41 5.83
CA GLY A 90 11.60 1.91 7.19
C GLY A 90 10.36 2.50 7.86
N LYS A 91 10.53 3.29 8.92
CA LYS A 91 9.42 3.84 9.72
C LYS A 91 8.69 4.95 8.96
N ARG A 92 7.40 5.12 9.24
CA ARG A 92 6.61 6.23 8.70
C ARG A 92 7.01 7.54 9.40
N SER A 93 7.14 8.59 8.61
CA SER A 93 7.32 9.98 9.04
C SER A 93 6.04 10.77 8.74
N ALA A 94 5.89 11.96 9.34
CA ALA A 94 4.74 12.84 9.13
C ALA A 94 4.45 13.12 7.65
N ASN A 95 5.50 13.29 6.84
CA ASN A 95 5.44 13.56 5.41
C ASN A 95 5.48 12.31 4.51
N SER A 96 5.35 11.11 5.09
CA SER A 96 5.28 9.87 4.31
C SER A 96 4.07 9.87 3.40
N ILE A 97 4.24 9.52 2.13
CA ILE A 97 3.12 9.39 1.18
C ILE A 97 2.11 8.34 1.65
N SER A 98 0.83 8.72 1.67
CA SER A 98 -0.31 7.88 2.03
C SER A 98 -1.45 8.07 1.03
N LEU A 99 -2.12 6.98 0.67
CA LEU A 99 -3.38 7.04 -0.08
C LEU A 99 -4.54 6.92 0.91
N ASP A 100 -5.35 7.97 0.97
CA ASP A 100 -6.52 8.11 1.85
C ASP A 100 -7.82 7.98 1.05
N SER A 101 -8.86 7.45 1.71
CA SER A 101 -10.21 7.27 1.17
C SER A 101 -11.07 8.39 1.73
N ILE A 102 -11.57 9.31 0.91
CA ILE A 102 -12.28 10.52 1.35
C ILE A 102 -13.47 10.16 2.25
N ASP A 103 -14.34 9.27 1.79
CA ASP A 103 -15.38 8.60 2.57
C ASP A 103 -14.98 7.14 2.83
N LEU A 104 -14.90 6.74 4.10
CA LEU A 104 -14.56 5.36 4.48
C LEU A 104 -15.62 4.34 4.05
N LYS A 105 -16.89 4.75 3.90
CA LYS A 105 -18.01 3.85 3.56
C LYS A 105 -18.02 3.46 2.08
N GLN A 106 -17.52 4.32 1.20
CA GLN A 106 -17.50 4.09 -0.25
C GLN A 106 -16.33 3.21 -0.71
N GLY A 107 -15.35 2.96 0.17
CA GLY A 107 -14.15 2.20 -0.18
C GLY A 107 -13.23 2.96 -1.13
N TYR A 108 -12.42 2.24 -1.89
CA TYR A 108 -11.41 2.85 -2.77
C TYR A 108 -11.92 2.90 -4.21
N THR A 109 -12.51 4.03 -4.60
CA THR A 109 -12.91 4.36 -5.99
C THR A 109 -12.11 5.57 -6.48
N LYS A 110 -12.04 5.76 -7.80
CA LYS A 110 -11.24 6.84 -8.42
C LYS A 110 -11.63 8.22 -7.88
N GLU A 111 -12.92 8.45 -7.67
CA GLU A 111 -13.49 9.72 -7.19
C GLU A 111 -13.40 9.88 -5.67
N ASN A 112 -13.06 8.80 -4.94
CA ASN A 112 -13.04 8.77 -3.48
C ASN A 112 -11.64 8.57 -2.89
N ILE A 113 -10.58 8.75 -3.67
CA ILE A 113 -9.19 8.64 -3.20
C ILE A 113 -8.43 9.95 -3.32
N VAL A 114 -7.50 10.16 -2.40
CA VAL A 114 -6.55 11.27 -2.46
C VAL A 114 -5.20 10.84 -1.90
N VAL A 115 -4.12 11.28 -2.55
CA VAL A 115 -2.76 11.09 -2.03
C VAL A 115 -2.40 12.26 -1.13
N VAL A 116 -2.16 11.96 0.15
CA VAL A 116 -1.84 12.92 1.21
C VAL A 116 -0.64 12.45 2.03
N SER A 117 -0.22 13.27 2.99
CA SER A 117 0.81 12.85 3.95
C SER A 117 0.22 11.90 5.00
N TRP A 118 1.07 11.06 5.58
CA TRP A 118 0.68 10.15 6.65
C TRP A 118 0.14 10.91 7.86
N ARG A 119 0.62 12.13 8.13
CA ARG A 119 0.06 13.01 9.16
C ARG A 119 -1.44 13.27 8.95
N VAL A 120 -1.87 13.56 7.73
CA VAL A 120 -3.30 13.77 7.41
C VAL A 120 -4.09 12.50 7.70
N ASN A 121 -3.64 11.38 7.14
CA ASN A 121 -4.31 10.09 7.34
C ASN A 121 -4.34 9.68 8.83
N HIS A 122 -3.32 10.06 9.61
CA HIS A 122 -3.26 9.79 11.04
C HIS A 122 -4.27 10.63 11.82
N ILE A 123 -4.37 11.93 11.51
CA ILE A 123 -5.37 12.84 12.12
C ILE A 123 -6.78 12.37 11.79
N LYS A 124 -7.03 11.96 10.54
CA LYS A 124 -8.34 11.47 10.09
C LYS A 124 -8.70 10.10 10.67
N SER A 125 -7.71 9.28 11.01
CA SER A 125 -7.80 7.81 11.22
C SER A 125 -9.14 7.26 11.71
N ASN A 126 -9.63 7.74 12.85
CA ASN A 126 -10.90 7.33 13.47
C ASN A 126 -11.90 8.48 13.61
N ALA A 127 -11.57 9.66 13.11
CA ALA A 127 -12.44 10.82 13.18
C ALA A 127 -13.45 10.80 12.04
N SER A 128 -14.73 10.90 12.38
CA SER A 128 -15.78 11.29 11.47
C SER A 128 -15.61 12.74 11.03
N PHE A 129 -16.20 13.09 9.89
CA PHE A 129 -16.20 14.48 9.42
C PHE A 129 -16.79 15.44 10.47
N ASN A 130 -17.86 15.02 11.14
CA ASN A 130 -18.50 15.80 12.21
C ASN A 130 -17.58 16.01 13.41
N GLU A 131 -16.82 15.00 13.84
CA GLU A 131 -15.83 15.16 14.91
C GLU A 131 -14.71 16.12 14.50
N LEU A 132 -14.26 16.08 13.24
CA LEU A 132 -13.28 17.04 12.73
C LEU A 132 -13.83 18.47 12.74
N GLN A 133 -15.09 18.69 12.38
CA GLN A 133 -15.74 20.00 12.45
C GLN A 133 -15.85 20.50 13.89
N GLN A 134 -16.26 19.65 14.83
CA GLN A 134 -16.33 20.00 16.26
C GLN A 134 -14.96 20.40 16.81
N LEU A 135 -13.88 19.74 16.40
CA LEU A 135 -12.52 20.14 16.78
C LEU A 135 -12.19 21.55 16.26
N VAL A 136 -12.50 21.85 15.00
CA VAL A 136 -12.27 23.17 14.41
C VAL A 136 -13.07 24.25 15.15
N GLU A 137 -14.37 24.01 15.37
CA GLU A 137 -15.24 24.92 16.13
C GLU A 137 -14.74 25.14 17.55
N PHE A 138 -14.30 24.08 18.24
CA PHE A 138 -13.77 24.18 19.59
C PHE A 138 -12.55 25.11 19.66
N TYR A 139 -11.58 24.92 18.78
CA TYR A 139 -10.33 25.70 18.77
C TYR A 139 -10.48 27.11 18.20
N ASN A 140 -11.44 27.37 17.30
CA ASN A 140 -11.71 28.72 16.79
C ASN A 140 -12.30 29.67 17.85
N ARG A 141 -12.74 29.15 19.00
CA ARG A 141 -13.23 29.97 20.13
C ARG A 141 -12.10 30.53 21.01
N TYR A 142 -10.86 30.10 20.77
CA TYR A 142 -9.65 30.53 21.47
C TYR A 142 -8.67 31.16 20.49
#